data_AF-A0A6P0S7K1-F1
#
_entry.id   AF-A0A6P0S7K1-F1
#
_cell.length_a   1.000
_cell.length_b   1.000
_cell.length_c   1.000
_cell.angle_alpha   90.00
_cell.angle_beta   90.00
_cell.angle_gamma   90.00
#
_symmetry.space_group_name_H-M   'P 1'
#
loop_
_entity.id
_entity.type
_entity.pdbx_description
1 polymer ?
#
loop_
_entity_poly.entity_id
_entity_poly.type
_entity_poly.pdbx_seq_one_letter_code
_entity_poly.pdbx_strand_id
1 'polypeptide(L)'
;MTTEFRYSDIATKAISGILSEKRSSYAKRKFGLGEVQQPIIDASPEVRRIIERVLQAEKDKLYLKVPRNINDDILRILKEEVQ
;
A
#
# COMPACT_ATOMS: atom_id res chain seq x y z
N MET A 1 -28.21 -11.86 -27.98
CA MET A 1 -26.97 -11.43 -28.66
C MET A 1 -26.47 -10.18 -27.99
N THR A 2 -25.46 -10.27 -27.13
CA THR A 2 -24.88 -9.13 -26.42
C THR A 2 -23.78 -8.52 -27.29
N THR A 3 -24.04 -7.35 -27.86
CA THR A 3 -23.03 -6.58 -28.59
C THR A 3 -22.03 -5.99 -27.60
N GLU A 4 -20.80 -6.49 -27.59
CA GLU A 4 -19.70 -5.84 -26.87
C GLU A 4 -19.36 -4.51 -27.55
N PHE A 5 -19.45 -3.43 -26.79
CA PHE A 5 -19.07 -2.09 -27.26
C PHE A 5 -17.54 -2.00 -27.25
N ARG A 6 -16.91 -2.15 -28.43
CA ARG A 6 -15.46 -2.10 -28.59
C ARG A 6 -15.04 -0.72 -29.10
N TYR A 7 -14.36 0.06 -28.26
CA TYR A 7 -13.80 1.35 -28.68
C TYR A 7 -12.61 1.14 -29.63
N SER A 8 -12.48 2.02 -30.63
CA SER A 8 -11.36 1.95 -31.58
C SER A 8 -10.02 2.24 -30.89
N ASP A 9 -9.07 1.32 -31.04
CA ASP A 9 -7.73 1.35 -30.41
C ASP A 9 -6.92 2.61 -30.72
N ILE A 10 -7.23 3.25 -31.85
CA ILE A 10 -6.52 4.45 -32.31
C ILE A 10 -6.93 5.67 -31.47
N ALA A 11 -8.23 5.79 -31.17
CA ALA A 11 -8.74 6.89 -30.36
C ALA A 11 -8.25 6.78 -28.92
N THR A 12 -8.26 5.58 -28.32
CA THR A 12 -7.77 5.36 -26.96
C THR A 12 -6.26 5.58 -26.83
N LYS A 13 -5.45 5.17 -27.81
CA LYS A 13 -3.99 5.45 -27.81
C LYS A 13 -3.68 6.95 -27.98
N ALA A 14 -4.36 7.64 -28.89
CA ALA A 14 -4.15 9.06 -29.11
C ALA A 14 -4.53 9.88 -27.87
N ILE A 15 -5.69 9.56 -27.26
CA ILE A 15 -6.15 10.19 -26.02
C ILE A 15 -5.18 9.92 -24.87
N SER A 16 -4.61 8.71 -24.75
CA SER A 16 -3.60 8.39 -23.72
C SER A 16 -2.33 9.24 -23.87
N GLY A 17 -1.89 9.51 -25.10
CA GLY A 17 -0.73 10.38 -25.37
C GLY A 17 -1.00 11.85 -25.04
N ILE A 18 -2.20 12.36 -25.34
CA ILE A 18 -2.60 13.75 -25.10
C ILE A 18 -2.92 13.99 -23.61
N LEU A 19 -3.58 13.05 -22.93
CA LEU A 19 -3.89 13.14 -21.50
C LEU A 19 -2.71 12.75 -20.59
N SER A 20 -1.60 12.25 -21.15
CA SER A 20 -0.35 11.97 -20.40
C SER A 20 0.49 13.23 -20.13
N GLU A 21 -0.11 14.42 -20.18
CA GLU A 21 0.58 15.62 -19.73
C GLU A 21 0.89 15.50 -18.23
N LYS A 22 2.20 15.37 -17.97
CA LYS A 22 2.87 15.09 -16.69
C LYS A 22 2.77 13.64 -16.22
N ARG A 23 3.69 12.81 -16.72
CA ARG A 23 4.18 11.66 -15.93
C ARG A 23 4.51 12.16 -14.52
N SER A 24 3.78 11.64 -13.54
CA SER A 24 3.95 11.91 -12.12
C SER A 24 5.43 11.95 -11.75
N SER A 25 5.88 13.05 -11.12
CA SER A 25 7.24 13.17 -10.60
C SER A 25 7.53 12.19 -9.47
N TYR A 26 6.50 11.55 -8.91
CA TYR A 26 6.65 10.51 -7.88
C TYR A 26 7.35 9.25 -8.42
N ALA A 27 7.37 9.03 -9.75
CA ALA A 27 8.09 7.91 -10.36
C ALA A 27 9.61 8.15 -10.55
N LYS A 28 10.15 9.29 -10.10
CA LYS A 28 11.54 9.68 -10.38
C LYS A 28 12.59 8.88 -9.59
N ARG A 29 12.19 8.15 -8.55
CA ARG A 29 13.06 7.17 -7.88
C ARG A 29 12.53 5.77 -8.16
N LYS A 30 13.28 4.97 -8.93
CA LYS A 30 13.15 3.50 -8.92
C LYS A 30 13.65 2.99 -7.58
N PHE A 31 12.91 3.22 -6.49
CA PHE A 31 13.07 2.33 -5.35
C PHE A 31 12.58 0.97 -5.81
N GLY A 32 13.43 -0.05 -5.73
CA GLY A 32 12.95 -1.42 -5.91
C GLY A 32 11.84 -1.65 -4.88
N LEU A 33 10.75 -2.35 -5.24
CA LEU A 33 9.70 -2.69 -4.28
C LEU A 33 10.26 -3.39 -3.02
N GLY A 34 11.43 -4.03 -3.15
CA GLY A 34 12.18 -4.58 -2.02
C GLY A 34 12.76 -3.53 -1.07
N GLU A 35 13.27 -2.40 -1.56
CA GLU A 35 13.85 -1.35 -0.71
C GLU A 35 12.80 -0.67 0.19
N VAL A 36 11.55 -0.59 -0.28
CA VAL A 36 10.43 -0.07 0.51
C VAL A 36 10.00 -1.04 1.61
N GLN A 37 10.28 -2.33 1.43
CA GLN A 37 9.92 -3.41 2.35
C GLN A 37 11.05 -3.75 3.33
N GLN A 38 12.19 -3.08 3.25
CA GLN A 38 13.31 -3.24 4.17
C GLN A 38 13.08 -2.38 5.42
N PRO A 39 12.14 -2.82 6.28
CA PRO A 39 12.54 -3.57 7.47
C PRO A 39 11.77 -4.88 7.70
N ILE A 40 10.78 -5.22 6.88
CA ILE A 40 9.99 -6.47 6.99
C ILE A 40 10.80 -7.68 6.53
N ILE A 41 11.62 -7.51 5.48
CA ILE A 41 12.39 -8.60 4.87
C ILE A 41 13.55 -9.03 5.78
N ASP A 42 14.24 -8.07 6.38
CA ASP A 42 15.43 -8.32 7.21
C ASP A 42 15.12 -8.43 8.72
N ALA A 43 13.87 -8.21 9.15
CA ALA A 43 13.48 -8.33 10.55
C ALA A 43 13.52 -9.78 11.05
N SER A 44 13.81 -9.94 12.35
CA SER A 44 13.62 -11.23 13.02
C SER A 44 12.16 -11.69 12.93
N PRO A 45 11.86 -13.00 13.01
CA PRO A 45 10.49 -13.51 12.90
C PRO A 45 9.52 -12.85 13.89
N GLU A 46 9.99 -12.55 15.11
CA GLU A 46 9.22 -11.85 16.14
C GLU A 46 8.90 -10.40 15.74
N VAL A 47 9.92 -9.65 15.35
CA VAL A 47 9.76 -8.25 14.92
C VAL A 47 8.90 -8.16 13.67
N ARG A 48 9.02 -9.12 12.76
CA ARG A 48 8.17 -9.21 11.57
C ARG A 48 6.70 -9.41 11.94
N ARG A 49 6.38 -10.30 12.88
CA ARG A 49 5.01 -10.50 13.38
C ARG A 49 4.47 -9.23 14.02
N ILE A 50 5.28 -8.53 14.81
CA ILE A 50 4.91 -7.23 15.38
C ILE A 50 4.55 -6.24 14.25
N ILE A 51 5.40 -6.09 13.24
CA ILE A 51 5.15 -5.17 12.11
C ILE A 51 3.86 -5.52 11.37
N GLU A 52 3.67 -6.79 11.01
CA GLU A 52 2.48 -7.26 10.28
C GLU A 52 1.18 -7.00 11.07
N ARG A 53 1.20 -7.25 12.39
CA ARG A 53 0.04 -7.04 13.26
C ARG A 53 -0.26 -5.56 13.50
N VAL A 54 0.77 -4.70 13.63
CA VAL A 54 0.60 -3.25 13.75
C VAL A 54 0.02 -2.67 12.47
N LEU A 55 0.54 -3.06 11.31
CA LEU A 55 0.02 -2.62 10.01
C LEU A 55 -1.45 -3.02 9.83
N GLN A 56 -1.84 -4.21 10.31
CA GLN A 56 -3.23 -4.64 10.29
C GLN A 56 -4.10 -3.76 11.20
N ALA A 57 -3.66 -3.47 12.43
CA ALA A 57 -4.39 -2.61 13.37
C ALA A 57 -4.57 -1.16 12.85
N GLU A 58 -3.56 -0.62 12.15
CA GLU A 58 -3.68 0.68 11.48
C GLU A 58 -4.66 0.62 10.30
N LYS A 59 -4.55 -0.42 9.47
CA LYS A 59 -5.43 -0.65 8.32
C LYS A 59 -6.89 -0.73 8.74
N ASP A 60 -7.17 -1.43 9.84
CA ASP A 60 -8.51 -1.57 10.40
C ASP A 60 -9.10 -0.25 10.89
N LYS A 61 -8.28 0.81 11.03
CA LYS A 61 -8.70 2.14 11.50
C LYS A 61 -8.53 3.24 10.45
N LEU A 62 -8.13 2.92 9.22
CA LEU A 62 -7.94 3.90 8.14
C LEU A 62 -9.19 4.74 7.83
N TYR A 63 -10.38 4.20 8.12
CA TYR A 63 -11.64 4.92 7.94
C TYR A 63 -11.91 5.99 9.03
N LEU A 64 -11.15 5.96 10.13
CA LEU A 64 -11.26 6.93 11.22
C LEU A 64 -10.35 8.14 10.96
N LYS A 65 -10.89 9.35 11.09
CA LYS A 65 -10.09 10.58 11.04
C LYS A 65 -9.01 10.62 12.13
N VAL A 66 -9.31 10.02 13.28
CA VAL A 66 -8.36 9.85 14.40
C VAL A 66 -8.49 8.41 14.90
N PRO A 67 -7.47 7.56 14.74
CA PRO A 67 -7.51 6.16 15.15
C PRO A 67 -7.46 6.05 16.68
N ARG A 68 -8.64 5.89 17.30
CA ARG A 68 -8.77 5.76 18.76
C ARG A 68 -8.07 4.50 19.25
N ASN A 69 -7.43 4.59 20.42
CA ASN A 69 -6.82 3.47 21.14
C ASN A 69 -5.74 2.71 20.34
N ILE A 70 -5.15 3.30 19.30
CA ILE A 70 -4.09 2.65 18.52
C ILE A 70 -2.87 2.31 19.37
N ASN A 71 -2.54 3.17 20.33
CA ASN A 71 -1.42 2.94 21.25
C ASN A 71 -1.66 1.71 22.15
N ASP A 72 -2.89 1.50 22.61
CA ASP A 72 -3.25 0.34 23.43
C ASP A 72 -3.16 -0.95 22.63
N ASP A 73 -3.57 -0.90 21.36
CA ASP A 73 -3.46 -2.05 20.45
C ASP A 73 -2.00 -2.40 20.15
N ILE A 74 -1.15 -1.40 19.88
CA ILE A 74 0.29 -1.61 19.68
C ILE A 74 0.93 -2.19 20.94
N LEU A 75 0.61 -1.63 22.12
CA LEU A 75 1.15 -2.12 23.39
C LEU A 75 0.74 -3.58 23.66
N ARG A 76 -0.50 -3.94 23.33
CA ARG A 76 -0.98 -5.32 23.43
C ARG A 76 -0.24 -6.25 22.48
N ILE A 77 -0.07 -5.85 21.21
CA ILE A 77 0.69 -6.64 20.21
C ILE A 77 2.12 -6.88 20.70
N LEU A 78 2.80 -5.84 21.21
CA LEU A 78 4.15 -5.97 21.74
C LEU A 78 4.23 -6.94 22.92
N LYS A 79 3.28 -6.86 23.86
CA LYS A 79 3.24 -7.79 24.98
C LYS A 79 3.03 -9.23 24.54
N GLU A 80 2.14 -9.47 23.58
CA GLU A 80 1.84 -10.83 23.11
C GLU A 80 2.98 -11.47 22.30
N GLU A 81 3.77 -10.68 21.56
CA GLU A 81 4.86 -11.22 20.73
C GLU A 81 6.20 -11.36 21.48
N VAL A 82 6.41 -10.59 22.56
CA VAL A 82 7.66 -10.57 23.35
C VAL A 82 7.58 -11.47 24.60
N GLN A 83 6.37 -11.86 25.03
CA GLN A 83 6.13 -12.66 26.24
C GLN A 83 6.64 -14.10 26.17
#